data_AF-Q6Y9S8-F1
#
_entry.id   AF-Q6Y9S8-F1
#
_cell.length_a   1.000
_cell.length_b   1.000
_cell.length_c   1.000
_cell.angle_alpha   90.00
_cell.angle_beta   90.00
_cell.angle_gamma   90.00
#
_symmetry.space_group_name_H-M   'P 1'
#
loop_
_entity.id
_entity.type
_entity.pdbx_description
1 polymer ?
#
loop_
_entity_poly.entity_id
_entity_poly.type
_entity_poly.pdbx_seq_one_letter_code
_entity_poly.pdbx_strand_id
1 'polypeptide(L)'
;ALQVWSDVTSLTFTEVNEGRADIIIDFTRYWHGDNLPFDGPGGILAHAFFPKTHREGDVHFDYDETWTIGNDLGTDLLQVAAHEFGHVLGLQHSSVAKSLMSPFYTFRYPLSLSEDDRQGIQHLYGGRRPTPTPALDYYHPEIETNEIGNLEPDACDVDFDAISTIRGELFFFKSQYVWRLRGGKLQSGYPALALRHWKGVPD
;
A
#
# COMPACT_ATOMS: atom_id res chain seq x y z
N ALA A 1 -14.40 -3.76 -7.86
CA ALA A 1 -12.99 -3.99 -7.51
C ALA A 1 -12.31 -2.70 -7.02
N LEU A 2 -12.11 -1.67 -7.86
CA LEU A 2 -11.45 -0.39 -7.48
C LEU A 2 -11.92 0.25 -6.15
N GLN A 3 -13.20 0.09 -5.82
CA GLN A 3 -13.77 0.63 -4.58
C GLN A 3 -13.01 0.21 -3.32
N VAL A 4 -12.49 -1.01 -3.25
CA VAL A 4 -11.78 -1.49 -2.03
C VAL A 4 -10.55 -0.64 -1.73
N TRP A 5 -9.90 -0.09 -2.77
CA TRP A 5 -8.74 0.78 -2.67
C TRP A 5 -9.14 2.22 -2.35
N SER A 6 -10.18 2.76 -3.00
CA SER A 6 -10.68 4.12 -2.71
C SER A 6 -11.32 4.24 -1.32
N ASP A 7 -11.85 3.14 -0.78
CA ASP A 7 -12.46 3.14 0.55
C ASP A 7 -11.44 3.46 1.65
N VAL A 8 -10.17 3.15 1.43
CA VAL A 8 -9.10 3.28 2.42
C VAL A 8 -8.05 4.34 2.10
N THR A 9 -8.19 5.01 0.95
CA THR A 9 -7.27 6.06 0.49
C THR A 9 -8.02 7.34 0.11
N SER A 10 -7.27 8.35 -0.33
CA SER A 10 -7.85 9.55 -0.96
C SER A 10 -8.11 9.38 -2.46
N LEU A 11 -7.79 8.21 -3.04
CA LEU A 11 -7.95 7.95 -4.47
C LEU A 11 -9.42 7.94 -4.88
N THR A 12 -9.69 8.49 -6.05
CA THR A 12 -10.98 8.41 -6.72
C THR A 12 -10.79 7.80 -8.11
N PHE A 13 -11.79 7.06 -8.57
CA PHE A 13 -11.78 6.45 -9.88
C PHE A 13 -13.02 6.89 -10.63
N THR A 14 -12.87 7.19 -11.91
CA THR A 14 -13.97 7.59 -12.79
C THR A 14 -13.84 6.83 -14.09
N GLU A 15 -14.87 6.06 -14.42
CA GLU A 15 -14.95 5.38 -15.71
C GLU A 15 -15.12 6.42 -16.83
N VAL A 16 -14.32 6.28 -17.87
CA VAL A 16 -14.40 7.11 -19.07
C VAL A 16 -14.66 6.23 -20.28
N ASN A 17 -15.57 6.64 -21.15
CA ASN A 17 -15.96 5.87 -22.34
C ASN A 17 -15.20 6.28 -23.60
N GLU A 18 -14.49 7.41 -23.55
CA GLU A 18 -13.78 7.98 -24.69
C GLU A 18 -12.50 8.68 -24.22
N GLY A 19 -11.49 8.72 -25.11
CA GLY A 19 -10.21 9.35 -24.83
C GLY A 19 -9.20 8.42 -24.17
N ARG A 20 -8.19 9.02 -23.54
CA ARG A 20 -7.13 8.30 -22.83
C ARG A 20 -7.53 8.10 -21.38
N ALA A 21 -7.46 6.85 -20.90
CA ALA A 21 -7.62 6.50 -19.48
C ALA A 21 -6.26 6.18 -18.85
N ASP A 22 -6.15 6.35 -17.53
CA ASP A 22 -4.98 5.96 -16.75
C ASP A 22 -4.94 4.45 -16.47
N ILE A 23 -6.09 3.77 -16.52
CA ILE A 23 -6.22 2.33 -16.35
C ILE A 23 -7.03 1.80 -17.53
N ILE A 24 -6.47 0.86 -18.29
CA ILE A 24 -7.12 0.24 -19.44
C ILE A 24 -7.30 -1.24 -19.12
N ILE A 25 -8.53 -1.74 -19.28
CA ILE A 25 -8.90 -3.11 -18.92
C ILE A 25 -9.28 -3.85 -20.19
N ASP A 26 -8.57 -4.94 -20.49
CA ASP A 26 -8.85 -5.80 -21.64
C ASP A 26 -8.93 -7.28 -21.24
N PHE A 27 -9.74 -8.04 -21.97
CA PHE A 27 -9.76 -9.50 -21.92
C PHE A 27 -9.13 -10.05 -23.19
N THR A 28 -8.04 -10.78 -23.05
CA THR A 28 -7.25 -11.28 -24.18
C THR A 28 -6.95 -12.76 -24.03
N ARG A 29 -6.35 -13.39 -25.05
CA ARG A 29 -6.05 -14.84 -25.05
C ARG A 29 -4.63 -15.07 -25.50
N TYR A 30 -3.95 -16.05 -24.91
CA TYR A 30 -2.60 -16.49 -25.30
C TYR A 30 -1.67 -15.31 -25.58
N TRP A 31 -1.05 -15.25 -26.76
CA TRP A 31 -0.26 -14.10 -27.19
C TRP A 31 -1.16 -12.91 -27.54
N HIS A 32 -0.92 -11.76 -26.89
CA HIS A 32 -1.73 -10.55 -27.04
C HIS A 32 -0.91 -9.25 -27.08
N GLY A 33 0.32 -9.32 -27.62
CA GLY A 33 1.08 -8.13 -28.00
C GLY A 33 1.98 -7.51 -26.92
N ASP A 34 2.12 -8.14 -25.75
CA ASP A 34 2.88 -7.60 -24.62
C ASP A 34 4.08 -8.45 -24.18
N ASN A 35 4.33 -9.56 -24.87
CA ASN A 35 5.35 -10.58 -24.55
C ASN A 35 5.13 -11.34 -23.22
N LEU A 36 3.93 -11.24 -22.63
CA LEU A 36 3.50 -12.00 -21.45
C LEU A 36 2.26 -12.84 -21.83
N PRO A 37 2.41 -13.90 -22.65
CA PRO A 37 1.26 -14.64 -23.13
C PRO A 37 0.55 -15.39 -21.99
N PHE A 38 -0.78 -15.47 -22.05
CA PHE A 38 -1.58 -16.35 -21.19
C PHE A 38 -1.48 -17.82 -21.62
N ASP A 39 -1.91 -18.72 -20.74
CA ASP A 39 -1.78 -20.18 -20.87
C ASP A 39 -3.12 -20.91 -21.08
N GLY A 40 -4.25 -20.20 -21.14
CA GLY A 40 -5.58 -20.78 -21.31
C GLY A 40 -6.23 -21.06 -19.96
N PRO A 41 -7.15 -22.05 -19.84
CA PRO A 41 -7.87 -22.26 -18.58
C PRO A 41 -6.96 -22.67 -17.41
N GLY A 42 -7.02 -21.92 -16.31
CA GLY A 42 -6.17 -22.05 -15.13
C GLY A 42 -4.78 -21.46 -15.35
N GLY A 43 -3.96 -21.43 -14.29
CA GLY A 43 -2.60 -20.89 -14.41
C GLY A 43 -2.58 -19.37 -14.24
N ILE A 44 -2.25 -18.62 -15.30
CA ILE A 44 -2.16 -17.16 -15.27
C ILE A 44 -3.54 -16.56 -15.49
N LEU A 45 -4.17 -16.09 -14.41
CA LEU A 45 -5.53 -15.54 -14.47
C LEU A 45 -5.59 -14.14 -15.12
N ALA A 46 -4.58 -13.33 -14.84
CA ALA A 46 -4.48 -11.93 -15.26
C ALA A 46 -3.06 -11.41 -15.03
N HIS A 47 -2.76 -10.22 -15.56
CA HIS A 47 -1.61 -9.43 -15.15
C HIS A 47 -1.88 -7.94 -15.34
N ALA A 48 -1.08 -7.12 -14.65
CA ALA A 48 -1.15 -5.67 -14.73
C ALA A 48 0.24 -5.01 -14.76
N PHE A 49 0.29 -3.83 -15.36
CA PHE A 49 1.52 -3.07 -15.51
C PHE A 49 1.61 -1.93 -14.49
N PHE A 50 2.71 -1.94 -13.73
CA PHE A 50 2.99 -0.98 -12.68
C PHE A 50 3.09 0.47 -13.19
N PRO A 51 2.88 1.48 -12.31
CA PRO A 51 3.19 2.88 -12.59
C PRO A 51 4.62 3.08 -13.07
N LYS A 52 4.84 4.12 -13.88
CA LYS A 52 6.17 4.51 -14.41
C LYS A 52 6.80 3.45 -15.31
N THR A 53 5.99 2.57 -15.90
CA THR A 53 6.41 1.64 -16.95
C THR A 53 5.86 2.08 -18.31
N HIS A 54 6.40 1.55 -19.40
CA HIS A 54 5.96 1.87 -20.77
C HIS A 54 4.48 1.57 -21.07
N ARG A 55 3.83 0.72 -20.25
CA ARG A 55 2.44 0.26 -20.38
C ARG A 55 1.67 0.47 -19.09
N GLU A 56 2.09 1.46 -18.29
CA GLU A 56 1.48 1.73 -17.00
C GLU A 56 -0.06 1.79 -17.09
N GLY A 57 -0.73 1.10 -16.18
CA GLY A 57 -2.19 1.08 -16.14
C GLY A 57 -2.89 0.06 -17.03
N ASP A 58 -2.17 -0.61 -17.92
CA ASP A 58 -2.73 -1.74 -18.67
C ASP A 58 -3.01 -2.91 -17.71
N VAL A 59 -4.21 -3.47 -17.79
CA VAL A 59 -4.64 -4.68 -17.08
C VAL A 59 -5.24 -5.65 -18.08
N HIS A 60 -4.70 -6.85 -18.14
CA HIS A 60 -5.21 -7.91 -18.99
C HIS A 60 -5.74 -9.07 -18.15
N PHE A 61 -6.92 -9.56 -18.50
CA PHE A 61 -7.51 -10.78 -17.95
C PHE A 61 -7.46 -11.89 -18.99
N ASP A 62 -7.14 -13.12 -18.59
CA ASP A 62 -7.25 -14.25 -19.51
C ASP A 62 -8.73 -14.53 -19.81
N TYR A 63 -9.11 -14.34 -21.06
CA TYR A 63 -10.46 -14.58 -21.54
C TYR A 63 -10.87 -16.05 -21.42
N ASP A 64 -9.92 -16.99 -21.48
CA ASP A 64 -10.20 -18.43 -21.46
C ASP A 64 -10.57 -18.95 -20.06
N GLU A 65 -10.46 -18.12 -19.02
CA GLU A 65 -10.93 -18.44 -17.67
C GLU A 65 -12.46 -18.50 -17.55
N THR A 66 -12.93 -19.32 -16.61
CA THR A 66 -14.36 -19.36 -16.25
C THR A 66 -14.66 -18.28 -15.21
N TRP A 67 -14.85 -17.05 -15.67
CA TRP A 67 -15.14 -15.90 -14.81
C TRP A 67 -16.51 -15.98 -14.14
N THR A 68 -16.52 -15.87 -12.81
CA THR A 68 -17.72 -15.78 -11.98
C THR A 68 -17.70 -14.51 -11.13
N ILE A 69 -18.82 -14.22 -10.45
CA ILE A 69 -18.93 -13.10 -9.51
C ILE A 69 -19.64 -13.59 -8.25
N GLY A 70 -18.99 -13.41 -7.11
CA GLY A 70 -19.52 -13.66 -5.77
C GLY A 70 -19.64 -15.13 -5.38
N ASN A 71 -18.97 -16.05 -6.08
CA ASN A 71 -19.03 -17.49 -5.80
C ASN A 71 -17.78 -18.24 -6.27
N ASP A 72 -17.62 -19.47 -5.77
CA ASP A 72 -16.49 -20.37 -5.99
C ASP A 72 -16.71 -21.39 -7.13
N LEU A 73 -17.73 -21.20 -7.98
CA LEU A 73 -18.00 -22.09 -9.13
C LEU A 73 -17.02 -21.88 -10.29
N GLY A 74 -16.15 -20.88 -10.18
CA GLY A 74 -15.12 -20.51 -11.14
C GLY A 74 -14.16 -19.50 -10.52
N THR A 75 -13.53 -18.69 -11.38
CA THR A 75 -12.58 -17.65 -10.95
C THR A 75 -13.33 -16.34 -10.71
N ASP A 76 -13.30 -15.83 -9.48
CA ASP A 76 -14.04 -14.60 -9.14
C ASP A 76 -13.36 -13.37 -9.75
N LEU A 77 -14.04 -12.75 -10.72
CA LEU A 77 -13.52 -11.61 -11.46
C LEU A 77 -13.26 -10.40 -10.55
N LEU A 78 -14.10 -10.18 -9.54
CA LEU A 78 -13.93 -9.02 -8.65
C LEU A 78 -12.67 -9.15 -7.80
N GLN A 79 -12.34 -10.37 -7.37
CA GLN A 79 -11.17 -10.64 -6.57
C GLN A 79 -9.88 -10.53 -7.39
N VAL A 80 -9.83 -11.14 -8.58
CA VAL A 80 -8.66 -11.01 -9.47
C VAL A 80 -8.49 -9.56 -9.90
N ALA A 81 -9.56 -8.87 -10.31
CA ALA A 81 -9.46 -7.46 -10.69
C ALA A 81 -8.98 -6.57 -9.54
N ALA A 82 -9.41 -6.84 -8.30
CA ALA A 82 -8.94 -6.06 -7.16
C ALA A 82 -7.44 -6.28 -6.89
N HIS A 83 -6.92 -7.50 -7.08
CA HIS A 83 -5.49 -7.81 -7.02
C HIS A 83 -4.72 -7.05 -8.10
N GLU A 84 -5.14 -7.16 -9.37
CA GLU A 84 -4.47 -6.47 -10.49
C GLU A 84 -4.47 -4.95 -10.34
N PHE A 85 -5.57 -4.37 -9.86
CA PHE A 85 -5.59 -2.94 -9.57
C PHE A 85 -4.63 -2.54 -8.44
N GLY A 86 -4.30 -3.45 -7.52
CA GLY A 86 -3.21 -3.21 -6.56
C GLY A 86 -1.87 -3.00 -7.26
N HIS A 87 -1.55 -3.82 -8.28
CA HIS A 87 -0.35 -3.65 -9.11
C HIS A 87 -0.36 -2.35 -9.91
N VAL A 88 -1.50 -2.00 -10.51
CA VAL A 88 -1.68 -0.70 -11.19
C VAL A 88 -1.46 0.48 -10.24
N LEU A 89 -1.82 0.32 -8.97
CA LEU A 89 -1.59 1.31 -7.92
C LEU A 89 -0.18 1.20 -7.28
N GLY A 90 0.68 0.32 -7.78
CA GLY A 90 2.08 0.22 -7.35
C GLY A 90 2.38 -0.76 -6.23
N LEU A 91 1.40 -1.56 -5.79
CA LEU A 91 1.62 -2.62 -4.81
C LEU A 91 2.25 -3.85 -5.46
N GLN A 92 3.24 -4.44 -4.79
CA GLN A 92 3.82 -5.72 -5.20
C GLN A 92 3.08 -6.88 -4.53
N HIS A 93 3.42 -8.10 -4.95
CA HIS A 93 2.95 -9.29 -4.27
C HIS A 93 3.32 -9.30 -2.79
N SER A 94 2.36 -9.68 -1.95
CA SER A 94 2.58 -9.90 -0.52
C SER A 94 2.87 -11.37 -0.23
N SER A 95 3.76 -11.61 0.74
CA SER A 95 3.96 -12.94 1.32
C SER A 95 2.98 -13.25 2.46
N VAL A 96 2.17 -12.28 2.88
CA VAL A 96 1.18 -12.46 3.95
C VAL A 96 0.07 -13.36 3.45
N ALA A 97 -0.07 -14.54 4.07
CA ALA A 97 -1.18 -15.43 3.78
C ALA A 97 -2.49 -14.65 3.92
N LYS A 98 -3.42 -14.83 2.97
CA LYS A 98 -4.73 -14.16 2.94
C LYS A 98 -4.69 -12.65 2.61
N SER A 99 -3.55 -12.05 2.27
CA SER A 99 -3.53 -10.74 1.60
C SER A 99 -4.22 -10.84 0.23
N LEU A 100 -4.90 -9.77 -0.18
CA LEU A 100 -5.44 -9.66 -1.53
C LEU A 100 -4.29 -9.67 -2.55
N MET A 101 -3.17 -9.03 -2.23
CA MET A 101 -1.94 -9.02 -3.04
C MET A 101 -1.11 -10.31 -2.95
N SER A 102 -1.62 -11.39 -2.35
CA SER A 102 -0.97 -12.70 -2.43
C SER A 102 -0.92 -13.20 -3.89
N PRO A 103 0.22 -13.74 -4.38
CA PRO A 103 0.36 -14.19 -5.78
C PRO A 103 -0.50 -15.42 -6.12
N PHE A 104 -0.99 -16.13 -5.11
CA PHE A 104 -1.85 -17.30 -5.30
C PHE A 104 -3.32 -16.94 -5.04
N TYR A 105 -4.16 -17.19 -6.04
CA TYR A 105 -5.61 -17.01 -5.93
C TYR A 105 -6.18 -17.89 -4.81
N THR A 106 -7.00 -17.28 -3.96
CA THR A 106 -7.75 -17.97 -2.91
C THR A 106 -9.09 -17.27 -2.78
N PHE A 107 -10.16 -17.93 -3.19
CA PHE A 107 -11.50 -17.34 -3.16
C PHE A 107 -11.85 -16.77 -1.77
N ARG A 108 -12.33 -15.53 -1.75
CA ARG A 108 -12.86 -14.86 -0.56
C ARG A 108 -14.10 -14.05 -0.91
N TYR A 109 -15.18 -14.35 -0.19
CA TYR A 109 -16.40 -13.56 -0.23
C TYR A 109 -16.89 -13.24 1.19
N PRO A 110 -17.21 -11.96 1.51
CA PRO A 110 -17.09 -10.79 0.65
C PRO A 110 -15.62 -10.38 0.41
N LEU A 111 -15.37 -9.77 -0.76
CA LEU A 111 -14.07 -9.19 -1.09
C LEU A 111 -13.66 -8.16 -0.02
N SER A 112 -12.44 -8.26 0.48
CA SER A 112 -11.93 -7.38 1.54
C SER A 112 -10.40 -7.30 1.52
N LEU A 113 -9.89 -6.10 1.82
CA LEU A 113 -8.46 -5.87 2.05
C LEU A 113 -8.02 -6.40 3.41
N SER A 114 -6.90 -7.11 3.43
CA SER A 114 -6.17 -7.39 4.66
C SER A 114 -5.52 -6.12 5.21
N GLU A 115 -5.01 -6.20 6.44
CA GLU A 115 -4.29 -5.08 7.06
C GLU A 115 -2.98 -4.76 6.31
N ASP A 116 -2.30 -5.78 5.79
CA ASP A 116 -1.10 -5.63 4.95
C ASP A 116 -1.40 -4.85 3.66
N ASP A 117 -2.53 -5.17 2.99
CA ASP A 117 -2.96 -4.45 1.79
C ASP A 117 -3.28 -2.97 2.09
N ARG A 118 -3.90 -2.71 3.25
CA ARG A 118 -4.26 -1.35 3.72
C ARG A 118 -3.02 -0.53 4.02
N GLN A 119 -2.06 -1.08 4.76
CA GLN A 119 -0.82 -0.39 5.07
C GLN A 119 -0.02 -0.11 3.80
N GLY A 120 0.10 -1.10 2.91
CA GLY A 120 0.78 -0.93 1.63
C GLY A 120 0.20 0.21 0.79
N ILE A 121 -1.12 0.24 0.61
CA ILE A 121 -1.73 1.28 -0.24
C ILE A 121 -1.71 2.65 0.43
N GLN A 122 -1.84 2.72 1.76
CA GLN A 122 -1.79 3.99 2.50
C GLN A 122 -0.36 4.53 2.61
N HIS A 123 0.66 3.68 2.58
CA HIS A 123 2.04 4.12 2.45
C HIS A 123 2.27 4.89 1.14
N LEU A 124 1.63 4.46 0.04
CA LEU A 124 1.76 5.09 -1.27
C LEU A 124 0.90 6.36 -1.43
N TYR A 125 -0.33 6.36 -0.89
CA TYR A 125 -1.34 7.39 -1.21
C TYR A 125 -1.94 8.10 0.01
N GLY A 126 -1.54 7.72 1.22
CA GLY A 126 -2.14 8.17 2.47
C GLY A 126 -3.51 7.55 2.74
N GLY A 127 -3.93 7.64 4.00
CA GLY A 127 -5.27 7.24 4.43
C GLY A 127 -6.36 8.23 3.99
N ARG A 128 -7.61 7.74 3.93
CA ARG A 128 -8.77 8.59 3.66
C ARG A 128 -8.94 9.62 4.77
N ARG A 129 -8.74 10.91 4.46
CA ARG A 129 -9.07 11.99 5.39
C ARG A 129 -10.60 12.06 5.54
N PRO A 130 -11.16 12.15 6.75
CA PRO A 130 -12.59 12.38 6.91
C PRO A 130 -12.95 13.67 6.15
N THR A 131 -14.00 13.60 5.33
CA THR A 131 -14.59 14.79 4.67
C THR A 131 -14.79 15.86 5.74
N PRO A 132 -14.37 17.11 5.52
CA PRO A 132 -14.77 18.17 6.42
C PRO A 132 -16.29 18.25 6.33
N THR A 133 -16.97 17.85 7.41
CA THR A 133 -18.33 18.31 7.71
C THR A 133 -18.35 19.81 7.45
N PRO A 134 -19.40 20.42 6.86
CA PRO A 134 -19.51 21.88 6.84
C PRO A 134 -19.35 22.31 8.30
N ALA A 135 -18.21 22.91 8.61
CA ALA A 135 -17.97 23.41 9.93
C ALA A 135 -19.06 24.46 10.15
N LEU A 136 -20.01 24.18 11.04
CA LEU A 136 -20.39 25.24 11.95
C LEU A 136 -19.05 25.75 12.48
N ASP A 137 -18.79 27.04 12.30
CA ASP A 137 -17.64 27.76 12.86
C ASP A 137 -17.60 27.55 14.38
N TYR A 138 -17.18 26.36 14.78
CA TYR A 138 -16.44 26.18 16.00
C TYR A 138 -15.04 26.61 15.61
N TYR A 139 -14.81 27.91 15.84
CA TYR A 139 -13.59 28.36 16.48
C TYR A 139 -13.05 27.21 17.35
N HIS A 140 -12.13 26.43 16.81
CA HIS A 140 -11.09 25.89 17.65
C HIS A 140 -10.17 27.08 17.85
N PRO A 141 -10.09 27.61 19.09
CA PRO A 141 -9.05 28.56 19.41
C PRO A 141 -7.72 27.92 19.00
N GLU A 142 -6.72 28.73 18.70
CA GLU A 142 -5.36 28.32 19.02
C GLU A 142 -5.38 27.90 20.49
N ILE A 143 -5.59 26.62 20.74
CA ILE A 143 -5.49 26.07 22.07
C ILE A 143 -3.99 25.97 22.29
N GLU A 144 -3.44 27.05 22.84
CA GLU A 144 -2.37 26.98 23.83
C GLU A 144 -2.81 26.01 24.95
N THR A 145 -2.82 24.71 24.67
CA THR A 145 -2.70 23.71 25.72
C THR A 145 -1.23 23.42 25.81
N ASN A 146 -0.67 23.75 26.97
CA ASN A 146 0.66 23.36 27.41
C ASN A 146 0.76 21.83 27.64
N GLU A 147 0.23 21.01 26.73
CA GLU A 147 0.36 19.55 26.74
C GLU A 147 0.72 19.04 25.34
N ILE A 148 2.02 18.74 25.19
CA ILE A 148 2.65 18.15 24.00
C ILE A 148 2.35 16.65 24.02
N GLY A 149 1.46 16.19 23.13
CA GLY A 149 1.33 14.76 22.83
C GLY A 149 2.55 14.29 22.06
N ASN A 150 3.62 13.89 22.77
CA ASN A 150 4.78 13.20 22.18
C ASN A 150 4.34 11.84 21.62
N LEU A 151 4.01 11.77 20.33
CA LEU A 151 3.96 10.49 19.62
C LEU A 151 5.40 10.08 19.31
N GLU A 152 5.95 9.15 20.10
CA GLU A 152 7.22 8.50 19.79
C GLU A 152 7.08 7.69 18.48
N PRO A 153 8.01 7.80 17.52
CA PRO A 153 7.95 7.04 16.28
C PRO A 153 8.16 5.54 16.50
N ASP A 154 7.41 4.68 15.80
CA ASP A 154 7.59 3.23 15.87
C ASP A 154 8.88 2.80 15.13
N ALA A 155 9.71 1.97 15.77
CA ALA A 155 10.94 1.45 15.16
C ALA A 155 10.69 0.55 13.94
N CYS A 156 9.52 -0.08 13.86
CA CYS A 156 9.15 -1.00 12.80
C CYS A 156 8.43 -0.31 11.62
N ASP A 157 7.98 0.93 11.82
CA ASP A 157 7.20 1.72 10.86
C ASP A 157 7.77 3.14 10.75
N VAL A 158 9.07 3.22 10.42
CA VAL A 158 9.79 4.49 10.26
C VAL A 158 10.90 4.37 9.22
N ASP A 159 11.06 5.42 8.42
CA ASP A 159 12.21 5.64 7.56
C ASP A 159 13.29 6.44 8.30
N PHE A 160 14.56 6.08 8.15
CA PHE A 160 15.65 6.72 8.90
C PHE A 160 16.35 7.80 8.08
N ASP A 161 16.58 8.96 8.70
CA ASP A 161 17.31 10.06 8.10
C ASP A 161 18.82 9.73 8.00
N ALA A 162 19.34 8.99 8.99
CA ALA A 162 20.73 8.55 9.02
C ALA A 162 20.93 7.27 9.83
N ILE A 163 22.00 6.55 9.52
CA ILE A 163 22.47 5.37 10.25
C ILE A 163 23.97 5.51 10.48
N SER A 164 24.44 5.27 11.70
CA SER A 164 25.87 5.37 12.03
C SER A 164 26.28 4.39 13.11
N THR A 165 27.56 3.98 13.09
CA THR A 165 28.15 3.17 14.15
C THR A 165 28.93 4.08 15.11
N ILE A 166 28.55 4.08 16.39
CA ILE A 166 29.18 4.93 17.41
C ILE A 166 29.62 4.02 18.56
N ARG A 167 30.93 4.03 18.88
CA ARG A 167 31.53 3.17 19.94
C ARG A 167 31.19 1.67 19.79
N GLY A 168 31.07 1.18 18.56
CA GLY A 168 30.84 -0.23 18.25
C GLY A 168 29.37 -0.68 18.32
N GLU A 169 28.43 0.27 18.40
CA GLU A 169 26.99 0.00 18.40
C GLU A 169 26.31 0.76 17.26
N LEU A 170 25.20 0.22 16.76
CA LEU A 170 24.49 0.77 15.61
C LEU A 170 23.40 1.73 16.08
N PHE A 171 23.40 2.94 15.53
CA PHE A 171 22.44 3.98 15.82
C PHE A 171 21.68 4.38 14.56
N PHE A 172 20.37 4.54 14.69
CA PHE A 172 19.47 5.00 13.63
C PHE A 172 18.83 6.31 14.09
N PHE A 173 18.66 7.27 13.18
CA PHE A 173 18.22 8.63 13.50
C PHE A 173 16.98 8.99 12.67
N LYS A 174 15.99 9.61 13.32
CA LYS A 174 14.82 10.21 12.66
C LYS A 174 14.40 11.45 13.44
N SER A 175 14.50 12.62 12.80
CA SER A 175 14.23 13.91 13.44
C SER A 175 14.98 13.98 14.79
N GLN A 176 14.30 14.35 15.88
CA GLN A 176 14.89 14.37 17.22
C GLN A 176 15.13 12.98 17.87
N TYR A 177 14.69 11.88 17.27
CA TYR A 177 14.75 10.54 17.86
C TYR A 177 15.93 9.72 17.34
N VAL A 178 16.46 8.88 18.22
CA VAL A 178 17.50 7.91 17.93
C VAL A 178 17.07 6.53 18.43
N TRP A 179 17.46 5.47 17.73
CA TRP A 179 17.40 4.07 18.17
C TRP A 179 18.80 3.52 18.32
N ARG A 180 19.02 2.65 19.30
CA ARG A 180 20.31 1.99 19.56
C ARG A 180 20.16 0.49 19.48
N LEU A 181 20.93 -0.15 18.61
CA LEU A 181 20.98 -1.60 18.47
C LEU A 181 22.34 -2.11 18.97
N ARG A 182 22.30 -3.19 19.76
CA ARG A 182 23.47 -3.90 20.24
C ARG A 182 23.30 -5.39 19.97
N GLY A 183 24.23 -5.98 19.22
CA GLY A 183 24.15 -7.40 18.83
C GLY A 183 22.88 -7.75 18.05
N GLY A 184 22.41 -6.84 17.19
CA GLY A 184 21.19 -7.03 16.39
C GLY A 184 19.87 -6.85 17.14
N LYS A 185 19.89 -6.46 18.42
CA LYS A 185 18.68 -6.23 19.23
C LYS A 185 18.50 -4.76 19.59
N LEU A 186 17.29 -4.24 19.37
CA LEU A 186 16.89 -2.92 19.84
C LEU A 186 16.99 -2.87 21.37
N GLN A 187 17.69 -1.87 21.90
CA GLN A 187 17.83 -1.69 23.34
C GLN A 187 16.55 -1.12 23.95
N SER A 188 16.26 -1.47 25.20
CA SER A 188 15.10 -0.93 25.92
C SER A 188 15.24 0.59 26.15
N GLY A 189 14.10 1.29 26.14
CA GLY A 189 14.06 2.75 26.29
C GLY A 189 14.53 3.51 25.05
N TYR A 190 14.26 2.93 23.88
CA TYR A 190 14.40 3.53 22.55
C TYR A 190 13.07 3.34 21.76
N PRO A 191 12.61 4.31 20.96
CA PRO A 191 13.31 5.55 20.59
C PRO A 191 13.58 6.48 21.78
N ALA A 192 14.65 7.25 21.68
CA ALA A 192 15.01 8.25 22.69
C ALA A 192 15.42 9.54 21.99
N LEU A 193 15.32 10.68 22.67
CA LEU A 193 15.82 11.94 22.10
C LEU A 193 17.34 11.87 21.89
N ALA A 194 17.81 12.30 20.71
CA ALA A 194 19.23 12.39 20.36
C ALA A 194 20.02 13.25 21.37
N LEU A 195 19.37 14.29 21.91
CA LEU A 195 19.89 15.16 22.97
C LEU A 195 20.26 14.42 24.27
N ARG A 196 19.71 13.22 24.53
CA ARG A 196 20.11 12.38 25.67
C ARG A 196 21.58 11.95 25.56
N HIS A 197 22.09 11.83 24.34
CA HIS A 197 23.44 11.34 24.05
C HIS A 197 24.38 12.47 23.60
N TRP A 198 23.87 13.42 22.82
CA TRP A 198 24.68 14.46 22.20
C TRP A 198 24.03 15.84 22.37
N LYS A 199 24.69 16.72 23.14
CA LYS A 199 24.27 18.11 23.26
C LYS A 199 24.66 18.89 21.99
N GLY A 200 23.74 19.68 21.45
CA GLY A 200 24.00 20.60 20.33
C GLY A 200 23.75 20.02 18.93
N VAL A 201 23.10 18.86 18.83
CA VAL A 201 22.59 18.34 17.56
C VAL A 201 21.33 19.13 17.21
N PRO A 202 21.24 19.75 16.02
CA PRO A 202 20.02 20.42 15.56
C PRO A 202 18.92 19.39 15.24
N ASP A 203 17.67 19.86 15.25
CA ASP A 203 16.48 19.04 14.92
C ASP A 203 16.44 18.58 13.46
#